data_AF-A0A1H4DZX6-F1
#
_entry.id   AF-A0A1H4DZX6-F1
#
_cell.length_a   1.000
_cell.length_b   1.000
_cell.length_c   1.000
_cell.angle_alpha   90.00
_cell.angle_beta   90.00
_cell.angle_gamma   90.00
#
_symmetry.space_group_name_H-M   'P 1'
#
loop_
_entity.id
_entity.type
_entity.pdbx_description
1 polymer ?
#
loop_
_entity_poly.entity_id
_entity_poly.type
_entity_poly.pdbx_seq_one_letter_code
_entity_poly.pdbx_strand_id
1 'polypeptide(L)'
;MSERRFFLMYDPSFDDMDAEGCPAYGYVMFFDEQDAANYQSGENPDSPAVSMLFTDHKDGQISADLLGWAHLEADIFQQLPLGHFLGLMEQAAQVAIHAGRQVGQVPERLVSSQDSSDEYLQFEVHFSGDEQADPDAEWQLARSLISGRPYLDS
;
A
#
# COMPACT_ATOMS: atom_id res chain seq x y z
N MET A 1 -9.64 19.01 12.81
CA MET A 1 -8.54 18.91 11.82
C MET A 1 -9.07 18.01 10.72
N SER A 2 -8.95 18.39 9.46
CA SER A 2 -9.51 17.60 8.36
C SER A 2 -8.85 16.22 8.34
N GLU A 3 -9.66 15.17 8.25
CA GLU A 3 -9.22 13.80 7.97
C GLU A 3 -8.43 13.84 6.66
N ARG A 4 -7.10 13.70 6.71
CA ARG A 4 -6.29 13.57 5.51
C ARG A 4 -6.18 12.10 5.17
N ARG A 5 -6.51 11.77 3.93
CA ARG A 5 -6.25 10.47 3.34
C ARG A 5 -5.05 10.58 2.42
N PHE A 6 -4.26 9.53 2.40
CA PHE A 6 -3.12 9.34 1.54
C PHE A 6 -3.40 8.09 0.70
N PHE A 7 -3.05 8.16 -0.57
CA PHE A 7 -3.29 7.10 -1.54
C PHE A 7 -1.94 6.65 -2.08
N LEU A 8 -1.52 5.45 -1.74
CA LEU A 8 -0.32 4.87 -2.32
C LEU A 8 -0.73 3.97 -3.47
N MET A 9 -0.23 4.28 -4.66
CA MET A 9 -0.46 3.53 -5.88
C MET A 9 0.81 2.74 -6.20
N TYR A 10 0.68 1.43 -6.35
CA TYR A 10 1.78 0.59 -6.80
C TYR A 10 2.15 0.98 -8.23
N ASP A 11 3.45 1.18 -8.46
CA ASP A 11 3.98 1.42 -9.79
C ASP A 11 5.19 0.49 -10.04
N PRO A 12 5.00 -0.58 -10.83
CA PRO A 12 6.06 -1.55 -11.11
C PRO A 12 7.21 -0.97 -11.95
N SER A 13 7.05 0.23 -12.53
CA SER A 13 8.13 0.88 -13.28
C SER A 13 9.30 1.30 -12.39
N PHE A 14 9.08 1.43 -11.07
CA PHE A 14 10.14 1.66 -10.09
C PHE A 14 10.60 0.40 -9.36
N ASP A 15 10.02 -0.76 -9.66
CA ASP A 15 10.48 -1.99 -9.03
C ASP A 15 11.95 -2.21 -9.33
N ASP A 16 12.68 -2.60 -8.29
CA ASP A 16 14.10 -2.85 -8.38
C ASP A 16 14.47 -4.09 -7.56
N MET A 17 15.72 -4.50 -7.71
CA MET A 17 16.33 -5.50 -6.87
C MET A 17 17.58 -4.88 -6.25
N ASP A 18 17.62 -4.84 -4.93
CA ASP A 18 18.79 -4.29 -4.25
C ASP A 18 20.05 -5.12 -4.51
N ALA A 19 21.20 -4.61 -4.06
CA ALA A 19 22.49 -5.28 -4.25
C ALA A 19 22.57 -6.68 -3.60
N GLU A 20 21.70 -6.98 -2.63
CA GLU A 20 21.63 -8.25 -1.93
C GLU A 20 20.64 -9.23 -2.58
N GLY A 21 19.92 -8.80 -3.62
CA GLY A 21 18.91 -9.60 -4.31
C GLY A 21 17.55 -9.58 -3.61
N CYS A 22 17.28 -8.56 -2.78
CA CYS A 22 15.99 -8.35 -2.13
C CYS A 22 15.06 -7.59 -3.08
N PRO A 23 13.81 -8.03 -3.25
CA PRO A 23 12.86 -7.32 -4.10
C PRO A 23 12.46 -6.00 -3.44
N ALA A 24 12.38 -4.97 -4.27
CA ALA A 24 11.97 -3.65 -3.87
C ALA A 24 10.79 -3.19 -4.74
N TYR A 25 9.73 -2.69 -4.10
CA TYR A 25 8.45 -2.41 -4.73
C TYR A 25 8.16 -0.91 -4.75
N GLY A 26 7.85 -0.40 -5.94
CA GLY A 26 7.60 1.01 -6.20
C GLY A 26 6.20 1.47 -5.79
N TYR A 27 6.10 2.56 -5.03
CA TYR A 27 4.82 3.19 -4.72
C TYR A 27 4.87 4.70 -4.92
N VAL A 28 3.77 5.27 -5.43
CA VAL A 28 3.58 6.72 -5.54
C VAL A 28 2.45 7.15 -4.61
N MET A 29 2.77 8.03 -3.67
CA MET A 29 1.82 8.58 -2.72
C MET A 29 1.22 9.89 -3.22
N PHE A 30 -0.11 9.94 -3.21
CA PHE A 30 -0.94 11.09 -3.51
C PHE A 30 -1.70 11.57 -2.27
N PHE A 31 -2.05 12.85 -2.29
CA PHE A 31 -2.78 13.51 -1.21
C PHE A 31 -4.25 13.78 -1.54
N ASP A 32 -4.67 13.43 -2.76
CA ASP A 32 -6.02 13.58 -3.28
C ASP A 32 -6.42 12.33 -4.06
N GLU A 33 -7.69 11.96 -3.98
CA GLU A 33 -8.20 10.75 -4.62
C GLU A 33 -8.28 10.89 -6.14
N GLN A 34 -8.63 12.07 -6.64
CA GLN A 34 -8.73 12.31 -8.08
C GLN A 34 -7.36 12.25 -8.73
N ASP A 35 -6.34 12.80 -8.06
CA ASP A 35 -4.96 12.73 -8.53
C ASP A 35 -4.46 11.28 -8.58
N ALA A 36 -4.73 10.50 -7.52
CA ALA A 36 -4.42 9.07 -7.50
C ALA A 36 -5.13 8.28 -8.62
N ALA A 37 -6.40 8.60 -8.88
CA ALA A 37 -7.20 7.92 -9.91
C ALA A 37 -6.78 8.29 -11.34
N ASN A 38 -6.19 9.47 -11.54
CA ASN A 38 -5.71 9.93 -12.84
C ASN A 38 -4.28 9.48 -13.14
N TYR A 39 -3.57 8.94 -12.15
CA TYR A 39 -2.18 8.55 -12.28
C TYR A 39 -1.98 7.39 -13.26
N GLN A 40 -0.90 7.46 -14.04
CA GLN A 40 -0.46 6.40 -14.94
C GLN A 40 0.95 5.96 -14.57
N SER A 41 1.14 4.65 -14.43
CA SER A 41 2.43 4.03 -14.11
C SER A 41 3.51 4.44 -15.11
N GLY A 42 4.69 4.80 -14.61
CA GLY A 42 5.85 5.24 -15.38
C GLY A 42 5.84 6.71 -15.80
N GLU A 43 4.78 7.45 -15.48
CA GLU A 43 4.70 8.90 -15.75
C GLU A 43 5.04 9.73 -14.50
N ASN A 44 5.58 10.93 -14.72
CA ASN A 44 5.70 11.92 -13.66
C ASN A 44 4.31 12.50 -13.36
N PRO A 45 3.87 12.50 -12.09
CA PRO A 45 2.63 13.15 -11.72
C PRO A 45 2.64 14.66 -12.04
N ASP A 46 1.53 15.18 -12.57
CA ASP A 46 1.32 16.63 -12.73
C ASP A 46 0.87 17.32 -11.43
N SER A 47 0.67 16.54 -10.37
CA SER A 47 0.15 16.94 -9.06
C SER A 47 1.13 16.58 -7.93
N PRO A 48 0.97 17.15 -6.73
CA PRO A 48 1.83 16.85 -5.60
C PRO A 48 1.82 15.35 -5.26
N ALA A 49 2.99 14.71 -5.39
CA ALA A 49 3.16 13.30 -5.14
C ALA A 49 4.59 12.98 -4.66
N VAL A 50 4.76 11.81 -4.04
CA VAL A 50 6.07 11.28 -3.63
C VAL A 50 6.21 9.84 -4.07
N SER A 51 7.30 9.55 -4.78
CA SER A 51 7.71 8.18 -5.10
C SER A 51 8.54 7.58 -3.96
N MET A 52 8.29 6.31 -3.66
CA MET A 52 8.89 5.56 -2.58
C MET A 52 9.21 4.15 -3.06
N LEU A 53 10.25 3.56 -2.47
CA LEU A 53 10.66 2.19 -2.73
C LEU A 53 10.64 1.40 -1.42
N PHE A 54 9.85 0.33 -1.37
CA PHE A 54 9.72 -0.53 -0.19
C PHE A 54 10.47 -1.84 -0.41
N THR A 55 11.46 -2.14 0.42
CA THR A 55 12.34 -3.31 0.25
C THR A 55 12.01 -4.39 1.27
N ASP A 56 11.82 -5.63 0.78
CA ASP A 56 11.64 -6.83 1.60
C ASP A 56 12.99 -7.53 1.80
N HIS A 57 13.62 -7.31 2.95
CA HIS A 57 14.93 -7.89 3.26
C HIS A 57 14.83 -9.37 3.65
N LYS A 58 15.86 -10.14 3.27
CA LYS A 58 15.93 -11.59 3.54
C LYS A 58 15.90 -11.97 5.01
N ASP A 59 16.33 -11.09 5.90
CA ASP A 59 16.29 -11.29 7.35
C ASP A 59 14.91 -10.98 7.97
N GLY A 60 13.94 -10.59 7.13
CA GLY A 60 12.59 -10.25 7.51
C GLY A 60 12.38 -8.76 7.78
N GLN A 61 13.45 -7.94 7.78
CA GLN A 61 13.34 -6.49 7.90
C GLN A 61 12.65 -5.86 6.68
N ILE A 62 12.10 -4.67 6.89
CA ILE A 62 11.45 -3.88 5.84
C ILE A 62 12.06 -2.49 5.91
N SER A 63 12.48 -1.96 4.77
CA SER A 63 12.93 -0.57 4.64
C SER A 63 12.11 0.17 3.61
N ALA A 64 12.11 1.50 3.73
CA ALA A 64 11.46 2.39 2.80
C ALA A 64 12.39 3.56 2.46
N ASP A 65 12.59 3.78 1.17
CA ASP A 65 13.44 4.83 0.64
C ASP A 65 12.63 5.81 -0.20
N LEU A 66 12.98 7.09 -0.13
CA LEU A 66 12.42 8.09 -1.02
C LEU A 66 13.13 8.03 -2.36
N LEU A 67 12.34 7.91 -3.43
CA LEU A 67 12.85 7.97 -4.78
C LEU A 67 12.97 9.42 -5.25
N GLY A 68 13.72 9.63 -6.34
CA GLY A 68 14.08 10.96 -6.83
C GLY A 68 12.89 11.82 -7.27
N TRP A 69 11.69 11.25 -7.45
CA TRP A 69 10.48 12.02 -7.78
C TRP A 69 9.72 12.35 -6.51
N ALA A 70 9.80 13.61 -6.12
CA ALA A 70 9.02 14.12 -5.01
C ALA A 70 8.78 15.61 -5.22
N HIS A 71 7.52 16.02 -5.24
CA HIS A 71 7.12 17.43 -5.27
C HIS A 71 7.30 18.08 -3.90
N LEU A 72 8.47 17.94 -3.28
CA LEU A 72 8.75 18.40 -1.92
C LEU A 72 8.58 19.92 -1.77
N GLU A 73 8.59 20.66 -2.87
CA GLU A 73 8.27 22.08 -2.95
C GLU A 73 6.78 22.41 -2.76
N ALA A 74 5.88 21.43 -2.90
CA ALA A 74 4.44 21.66 -2.81
C ALA A 74 4.02 22.04 -1.39
N ASP A 75 3.04 22.95 -1.29
CA ASP A 75 2.56 23.49 0.00
C ASP A 75 2.03 22.41 0.96
N ILE A 76 1.61 21.25 0.44
CA ILE A 76 1.14 20.13 1.26
C ILE A 76 2.23 19.61 2.21
N PHE A 77 3.49 19.64 1.80
CA PHE A 77 4.63 19.21 2.64
C PHE A 77 4.96 20.22 3.73
N GLN A 78 4.61 21.49 3.56
CA GLN A 78 4.69 22.47 4.65
C GLN A 78 3.67 22.17 5.75
N GLN A 79 2.60 21.46 5.41
CA GLN A 79 1.53 21.06 6.33
C GLN A 79 1.69 19.63 6.85
N LEU A 80 2.73 18.91 6.41
CA LEU A 80 3.04 17.54 6.82
C LEU A 80 4.48 17.52 7.37
N PRO A 81 4.67 17.63 8.71
CA PRO A 81 6.00 17.60 9.30
C PRO A 81 6.78 16.36 8.86
N LEU A 82 8.07 16.51 8.54
CA LEU A 82 8.90 15.42 8.01
C LEU A 82 8.84 14.14 8.85
N GLY A 83 8.85 14.26 10.18
CA GLY A 83 8.74 13.09 11.07
C GLY A 83 7.42 12.32 10.93
N HIS A 84 6.31 13.03 10.68
CA HIS A 84 5.02 12.39 10.41
C HIS A 84 5.05 11.69 9.05
N PHE A 85 5.61 12.33 8.03
CA PHE A 85 5.76 11.73 6.71
C PHE A 85 6.61 10.44 6.75
N LEU A 86 7.75 10.46 7.45
CA LEU A 86 8.60 9.28 7.60
C LEU A 86 7.89 8.14 8.35
N GLY A 87 7.15 8.47 9.42
CA GLY A 87 6.35 7.47 10.14
C GLY A 87 5.24 6.87 9.30
N LEU A 88 4.57 7.68 8.46
CA LEU A 88 3.58 7.19 7.52
C LEU A 88 4.20 6.24 6.49
N MET A 89 5.35 6.62 5.93
CA MET A 89 6.07 5.80 4.95
C MET A 89 6.48 4.45 5.54
N GLU A 90 7.02 4.46 6.75
CA GLU A 90 7.42 3.23 7.46
C GLU A 90 6.21 2.30 7.70
N GLN A 91 5.09 2.85 8.19
CA GLN A 91 3.86 2.07 8.43
C GLN A 91 3.29 1.52 7.12
N ALA A 92 3.27 2.33 6.06
CA ALA A 92 2.77 1.90 4.75
C ALA A 92 3.63 0.77 4.16
N ALA A 93 4.95 0.86 4.28
CA ALA A 93 5.86 -0.20 3.83
C ALA A 93 5.63 -1.51 4.59
N GLN A 94 5.47 -1.43 5.92
CA GLN A 94 5.13 -2.60 6.73
C GLN A 94 3.83 -3.25 6.27
N VAL A 95 2.78 -2.45 6.06
CA VAL A 95 1.48 -2.97 5.57
C VAL A 95 1.62 -3.61 4.19
N ALA A 96 2.26 -2.92 3.24
CA ALA A 96 2.41 -3.38 1.86
C ALA A 96 3.09 -4.76 1.80
N ILE A 97 4.27 -4.86 2.43
CA ILE A 97 5.09 -6.08 2.40
C ILE A 97 4.44 -7.19 3.20
N HIS A 98 3.88 -6.92 4.39
CA HIS A 98 3.23 -7.96 5.17
C HIS A 98 1.99 -8.51 4.49
N ALA A 99 1.13 -7.64 3.95
CA ALA A 99 -0.05 -8.06 3.20
C ALA A 99 0.38 -8.88 1.97
N GLY A 100 1.39 -8.42 1.24
CA GLY A 100 1.87 -9.14 0.07
C GLY A 100 2.51 -10.50 0.37
N ARG A 101 3.25 -10.63 1.47
CA ARG A 101 3.77 -11.93 1.94
C ARG A 101 2.65 -12.92 2.29
N GLN A 102 1.49 -12.45 2.78
CA GLN A 102 0.37 -13.31 3.16
C GLN A 102 -0.36 -13.93 1.97
N VAL A 103 -0.57 -13.14 0.91
CA VAL A 103 -1.36 -13.57 -0.26
C VAL A 103 -0.52 -13.88 -1.50
N GLY A 104 0.79 -13.58 -1.46
CA GLY A 104 1.72 -13.81 -2.56
C GLY A 104 1.57 -12.82 -3.73
N GLN A 105 1.02 -11.62 -3.48
CA GLN A 105 0.78 -10.58 -4.48
C GLN A 105 1.15 -9.20 -3.92
N VAL A 106 1.65 -8.29 -4.75
CA VAL A 106 1.94 -6.91 -4.32
C VAL A 106 0.63 -6.12 -4.29
N PRO A 107 0.27 -5.43 -3.18
CA PRO A 107 -0.92 -4.59 -3.16
C PRO A 107 -0.86 -3.49 -4.22
N GLU A 108 -1.93 -3.34 -4.99
CA GLU A 108 -2.01 -2.29 -6.02
C GLU A 108 -2.27 -0.91 -5.44
N ARG A 109 -3.04 -0.85 -4.34
CA ARG A 109 -3.41 0.40 -3.70
C ARG A 109 -3.47 0.24 -2.19
N LEU A 110 -2.95 1.25 -1.49
CA LEU A 110 -3.14 1.43 -0.06
C LEU A 110 -3.81 2.77 0.17
N VAL A 111 -4.91 2.77 0.93
CA VAL A 111 -5.62 4.01 1.30
C VAL A 111 -5.56 4.18 2.79
N SER A 112 -4.93 5.26 3.26
CA SER A 112 -4.88 5.52 4.69
C SER A 112 -6.26 6.01 5.19
N SER A 113 -6.72 5.47 6.31
CA SER A 113 -7.76 6.07 7.14
C SER A 113 -7.13 6.54 8.45
N GLN A 114 -7.20 7.84 8.70
CA GLN A 114 -6.78 8.41 9.98
C GLN A 114 -8.03 8.66 10.83
N ASP A 115 -8.33 7.76 11.77
CA ASP A 115 -9.26 8.10 12.86
C ASP A 115 -8.53 9.08 13.78
N SER A 116 -9.18 10.19 14.10
CA SER A 116 -8.66 11.28 14.94
C SER A 116 -8.21 10.88 16.36
N SER A 117 -8.41 9.63 16.75
CA SER A 117 -8.13 9.08 18.08
C SER A 117 -6.99 8.05 18.15
N ASP A 118 -6.49 7.54 17.01
CA ASP A 118 -5.48 6.47 16.98
C ASP A 118 -4.05 6.99 16.76
N GLU A 119 -3.10 6.37 17.47
CA GLU A 119 -1.66 6.60 17.31
C GLU A 119 -1.09 5.91 16.04
N TYR A 120 -1.86 4.99 15.46
CA TYR A 120 -1.48 4.19 14.29
C TYR A 120 -2.37 4.54 13.09
N LEU A 121 -1.76 4.71 11.92
CA LEU A 121 -2.51 4.84 10.67
C LEU A 121 -3.08 3.48 10.29
N GLN A 122 -4.36 3.43 9.97
CA GLN A 122 -4.97 2.27 9.36
C GLN A 122 -4.85 2.40 7.84
N PHE A 123 -4.61 1.30 7.15
CA PHE A 123 -4.54 1.25 5.70
C PHE A 123 -5.53 0.21 5.18
N GLU A 124 -6.43 0.65 4.31
CA GLU A 124 -7.19 -0.23 3.44
C GLU A 124 -6.25 -0.72 2.32
N VAL A 125 -6.23 -2.03 2.07
CA VAL A 125 -5.32 -2.69 1.13
C VAL A 125 -6.14 -3.28 -0.01
N HIS A 126 -5.78 -2.97 -1.25
CA HIS A 126 -6.44 -3.50 -2.44
C HIS A 126 -5.44 -4.25 -3.31
N PHE A 127 -5.83 -5.42 -3.82
CA PHE A 127 -5.04 -6.23 -4.75
C PHE A 127 -5.65 -6.25 -6.15
N SER A 128 -4.83 -6.63 -7.14
CA SER A 128 -5.28 -6.85 -8.51
C SER A 128 -6.45 -7.84 -8.57
N GLY A 129 -7.60 -7.38 -9.06
CA GLY A 129 -8.79 -8.24 -9.24
C GLY A 129 -9.81 -8.20 -8.10
N ASP A 130 -9.61 -7.40 -7.06
CA ASP A 130 -10.61 -7.18 -5.99
C ASP A 130 -11.88 -6.43 -6.47
N GLU A 131 -11.91 -5.88 -7.69
CA GLU A 131 -13.16 -5.36 -8.29
C GLU A 131 -14.17 -6.47 -8.64
N GLN A 132 -13.80 -7.75 -8.51
CA GLN A 132 -14.72 -8.87 -8.54
C GLN A 132 -14.37 -9.87 -7.43
N ALA A 133 -14.74 -9.54 -6.19
CA ALA A 133 -15.15 -10.58 -5.26
C ALA A 133 -16.30 -11.35 -5.95
N ASP A 134 -15.96 -12.41 -6.70
CA ASP A 134 -16.93 -13.33 -7.27
C ASP A 134 -17.67 -13.93 -6.07
N PRO A 135 -18.95 -13.57 -5.84
CA PRO A 135 -19.69 -14.07 -4.69
C PRO A 135 -19.73 -15.59 -4.68
N ASP A 136 -19.60 -16.22 -5.85
CA ASP A 136 -19.52 -17.67 -6.00
C ASP A 136 -18.16 -18.24 -5.56
N ALA A 137 -17.04 -17.52 -5.73
CA ALA A 137 -15.74 -17.95 -5.23
C ALA A 137 -15.69 -17.90 -3.71
N GLU A 138 -16.22 -16.83 -3.10
CA GLU A 138 -16.33 -16.70 -1.65
C GLU A 138 -17.29 -17.76 -1.07
N TRP A 139 -18.43 -18.01 -1.74
CA TRP A 139 -19.36 -19.08 -1.38
C TRP A 139 -18.75 -20.49 -1.50
N GLN A 140 -17.95 -20.74 -2.52
CA GLN A 140 -17.28 -22.02 -2.70
C GLN A 140 -16.19 -22.24 -1.64
N LEU A 141 -15.46 -21.18 -1.27
CA LEU A 141 -14.47 -21.23 -0.19
C LEU A 141 -15.18 -21.52 1.15
N ALA A 142 -16.26 -20.80 1.46
CA ALA A 142 -17.07 -21.04 2.65
C ALA A 142 -17.67 -22.47 2.69
N ARG A 143 -18.16 -22.96 1.55
CA ARG A 143 -18.70 -24.33 1.44
C ARG A 143 -17.63 -25.40 1.62
N SER A 144 -16.41 -25.17 1.12
CA SER A 144 -15.28 -26.08 1.30
C SER A 144 -14.86 -26.18 2.78
N LEU A 145 -14.84 -25.04 3.48
CA LEU A 145 -14.51 -24.95 4.91
C LEU A 145 -15.60 -25.57 5.81
N ILE A 146 -16.87 -25.53 5.39
CA ILE A 146 -17.99 -26.18 6.10
C ILE A 146 -17.99 -27.70 5.84
N SER A 147 -17.69 -28.15 4.61
CA SER A 147 -17.63 -29.58 4.27
C SER A 147 -16.45 -30.33 4.88
N GLY A 148 -15.40 -29.62 5.32
CA GLY A 148 -14.22 -30.19 5.97
C GLY A 148 -14.36 -30.42 7.48
N ARG A 149 -15.53 -30.15 8.09
CA ARG A 149 -15.75 -30.32 9.54
C ARG A 149 -16.64 -31.55 9.81
N PRO A 150 -16.06 -32.71 10.17
CA PRO A 150 -16.80 -33.96 10.41
C PRO A 150 -17.60 -34.01 11.73
N TYR A 151 -17.93 -32.86 12.34
CA TYR A 151 -18.57 -32.80 13.66
C TYR A 151 -19.93 -32.10 13.69
N LEU A 152 -20.58 -31.90 12.54
CA LEU A 152 -21.94 -31.34 12.47
C LEU A 152 -23.02 -32.32 11.97
N ASP A 153 -22.66 -33.56 11.66
CA ASP A 153 -23.62 -34.66 11.53
C ASP A 153 -23.53 -35.55 12.78
N SER A 154 -24.19 -35.13 13.85
CA SER A 154 -24.58 -35.97 15.00
C SER A 154 -25.87 -35.45 15.59
#